data_AF-A0A355PE90-F1
#
_entry.id   AF-A0A355PE90-F1
#
_cell.length_a   1.000
_cell.length_b   1.000
_cell.length_c   1.000
_cell.angle_alpha   90.00
_cell.angle_beta   90.00
_cell.angle_gamma   90.00
#
_symmetry.space_group_name_H-M   'P 1'
#
loop_
_entity.id
_entity.type
_entity.pdbx_description
1 polymer ?
#
loop_
_entity_poly.entity_id
_entity_poly.type
_entity_poly.pdbx_seq_one_letter_code
_entity_poly.pdbx_strand_id
1 'polypeptide(L)'
;GKALNSRLGGIVSEGIPLGAVQIPPDGQPIILMNDRQTIGGYPRLGALTPMACACLAQCLPGTKVRLQPISATQAQAAYRAQLLKWQ
;
A
#
# COMPACT_ATOMS: atom_id res chain seq x y z
N GLY A 1 -7.70 8.41 10.95
CA GLY A 1 -8.25 7.42 11.90
C GLY A 1 -7.47 7.53 13.21
N LYS A 2 -7.54 6.53 14.10
CA LYS A 2 -6.62 6.46 15.24
C LYS A 2 -5.21 6.17 14.72
N ALA A 3 -4.20 6.86 15.26
CA ALA A 3 -2.80 6.63 14.92
C ALA A 3 -2.38 5.18 15.25
N LEU A 4 -1.54 4.60 14.40
CA LEU A 4 -0.97 3.28 14.59
C LEU A 4 0.36 3.39 15.34
N ASN A 5 0.55 2.54 16.35
CA ASN A 5 1.79 2.49 17.10
C ASN A 5 2.75 1.48 16.45
N SER A 6 3.80 1.98 15.81
CA SER A 6 4.92 1.16 15.39
C SER A 6 5.88 0.95 16.56
N ARG A 7 6.28 -0.29 16.82
CA ARG A 7 7.41 -0.58 17.74
C ARG A 7 8.78 -0.35 17.08
N LEU A 8 8.79 -0.16 15.77
CA LEU A 8 9.99 0.13 14.98
C LEU A 8 10.17 1.64 14.89
N GLY A 9 11.35 2.13 15.28
CA GLY A 9 11.75 3.54 15.09
C GLY A 9 12.15 3.89 13.65
N GLY A 10 12.26 2.87 12.80
CA GLY A 10 12.68 2.97 11.41
C GLY A 10 13.11 1.60 10.88
N ILE A 11 13.36 1.52 9.58
CA ILE A 11 13.99 0.39 8.91
C ILE A 11 15.19 0.88 8.10
N VAL A 12 16.07 -0.03 7.71
CA VAL A 12 17.11 0.29 6.72
C VAL A 12 16.42 0.74 5.43
N SER A 13 16.91 1.83 4.85
CA SER A 13 16.38 2.38 3.61
C SER A 13 16.35 1.32 2.51
N GLU A 14 15.16 1.07 1.97
CA GLU A 14 14.93 0.04 0.97
C GLU A 14 13.98 0.51 -0.13
N GLY A 15 13.95 -0.23 -1.24
CA GLY A 15 13.05 0.01 -2.36
C GLY A 15 11.59 0.10 -1.92
N ILE A 16 10.87 1.07 -2.46
CA ILE A 16 9.45 1.28 -2.17
C ILE A 16 8.61 0.76 -3.35
N PRO A 17 7.81 -0.30 -3.17
CA PRO A 17 6.88 -0.77 -4.19
C PRO A 17 5.70 0.19 -4.35
N LEU A 18 5.03 0.14 -5.50
CA LEU A 18 3.76 0.84 -5.70
C LEU A 18 2.73 0.35 -4.67
N GLY A 19 1.97 1.29 -4.10
CA GLY A 19 0.95 0.99 -3.11
C GLY A 19 1.50 0.69 -1.72
N ALA A 20 2.79 0.92 -1.46
CA ALA A 20 3.37 0.75 -0.13
C ALA A 20 2.61 1.56 0.92
N VAL A 21 2.25 0.91 2.04
CA VAL A 21 1.55 1.53 3.17
C VAL A 21 2.56 1.79 4.28
N GLN A 22 3.12 3.00 4.31
CA GLN A 22 4.12 3.44 5.28
C GLN A 22 3.48 3.96 6.57
N ILE A 23 4.12 3.70 7.70
CA ILE A 23 3.76 4.21 9.02
C ILE A 23 4.89 5.12 9.51
N PRO A 24 4.73 6.45 9.39
CA PRO A 24 5.66 7.42 9.96
C PRO A 24 5.58 7.47 11.50
N PRO A 25 6.45 8.24 12.18
CA PRO A 25 6.45 8.37 13.64
C PRO A 25 5.15 8.90 14.26
N ASP A 26 4.36 9.66 13.51
CA ASP A 26 3.05 10.16 13.95
C ASP A 26 1.93 9.09 13.88
N GLY A 27 2.26 7.92 13.32
CA GLY A 27 1.37 6.77 13.21
C GLY A 27 0.28 6.90 12.16
N GLN A 28 0.26 7.96 11.33
CA GLN A 28 -0.74 8.13 10.28
C GLN A 28 -0.32 7.40 8.99
N PRO A 29 -1.07 6.40 8.52
CA PRO A 29 -0.66 5.64 7.34
C PRO A 29 -0.61 6.50 6.08
N ILE A 30 0.44 6.35 5.29
CA ILE A 30 0.60 6.97 3.97
C ILE A 30 0.66 5.87 2.92
N ILE A 31 -0.19 5.96 1.90
CA ILE A 31 -0.18 5.05 0.74
C ILE A 31 0.57 5.72 -0.39
N LEU A 32 1.64 5.09 -0.86
CA LEU A 32 2.55 5.65 -1.85
C LEU A 32 2.17 5.21 -3.29
N MET A 33 1.81 6.18 -4.12
CA MET A 33 1.28 5.95 -5.48
C MET A 33 2.36 6.07 -6.57
N ASN A 34 1.98 6.43 -7.80
CA ASN A 34 2.89 6.43 -8.96
C ASN A 34 4.10 7.34 -8.76
N ASP A 35 3.91 8.50 -8.13
CA ASP A 35 4.96 9.52 -7.94
C ASP A 35 5.73 9.35 -6.62
N ARG A 36 5.66 8.15 -6.03
CA ARG A 36 6.39 7.84 -4.80
C ARG A 36 7.90 7.97 -4.99
N GLN A 37 8.57 8.35 -3.92
CA GLN A 37 10.02 8.22 -3.80
C GLN A 37 10.48 6.75 -3.99
N THR A 38 11.68 6.55 -4.53
CA THR A 38 12.19 5.22 -4.88
C THR A 38 12.71 4.43 -3.67
N ILE A 39 13.25 5.12 -2.67
CA ILE A 39 13.87 4.56 -1.46
C ILE A 39 13.30 5.26 -0.22
N GLY A 40 13.15 4.53 0.90
CA GLY A 40 12.83 5.15 2.19
C GLY A 40 12.93 4.20 3.38
N GLY A 41 12.99 4.78 4.58
CA GLY A 41 13.27 4.07 5.84
C GLY A 41 12.10 3.97 6.81
N TYR A 42 10.87 4.28 6.38
CA TYR A 42 9.70 4.11 7.24
C TYR A 42 9.21 2.66 7.23
N PRO A 43 8.81 2.12 8.41
CA PRO A 43 8.15 0.83 8.49
C PRO A 43 6.92 0.76 7.57
N ARG A 44 6.66 -0.42 7.02
CA ARG A 44 5.54 -0.67 6.11
C ARG A 44 4.67 -1.80 6.63
N LEU A 45 3.35 -1.63 6.53
CA LEU A 45 2.39 -2.71 6.80
C LEU A 45 2.34 -3.74 5.65
N GLY A 46 2.68 -3.29 4.44
CA GLY A 46 2.60 -4.06 3.21
C GLY A 46 2.44 -3.14 2.01
N ALA A 47 1.92 -3.68 0.92
CA ALA A 47 1.59 -2.93 -0.28
C ALA A 47 0.19 -3.31 -0.78
N LEU A 48 -0.50 -2.35 -1.37
CA LEU A 48 -1.76 -2.60 -2.07
C LEU A 48 -1.52 -3.47 -3.32
N THR A 49 -2.55 -4.22 -3.71
CA THR A 49 -2.55 -4.88 -5.01
C THR A 49 -2.69 -3.87 -6.15
N PRO A 50 -2.29 -4.22 -7.39
CA PRO A 50 -2.51 -3.34 -8.55
C PRO A 50 -3.97 -2.90 -8.70
N MET A 51 -4.93 -3.81 -8.50
CA MET A 51 -6.36 -3.48 -8.55
C MET A 51 -6.78 -2.55 -7.41
N ALA A 52 -6.26 -2.75 -6.20
CA ALA A 52 -6.56 -1.86 -5.08
C ALA A 52 -5.97 -0.45 -5.28
N CYS A 53 -4.78 -0.35 -5.87
CA CYS A 53 -4.20 0.93 -6.30
C CYS A 53 -5.12 1.63 -7.32
N ALA A 54 -5.62 0.90 -8.31
CA ALA A 54 -6.55 1.45 -9.30
C ALA A 54 -7.85 1.95 -8.66
N CYS A 55 -8.44 1.18 -7.73
CA CYS A 55 -9.62 1.62 -6.98
C CYS A 55 -9.34 2.86 -6.11
N LEU A 56 -8.20 2.89 -5.42
CA LEU A 56 -7.82 4.02 -4.57
C LEU A 56 -7.63 5.30 -5.40
N ALA A 57 -7.06 5.20 -6.60
CA ALA A 57 -6.86 6.35 -7.50
C ALA A 57 -8.17 7.01 -7.94
N GLN A 58 -9.31 6.34 -7.81
CA GLN A 58 -10.63 6.89 -8.12
C GLN A 58 -11.31 7.56 -6.91
N CYS A 59 -10.71 7.47 -5.72
CA CYS A 59 -11.28 8.05 -4.50
C CYS A 59 -11.02 9.56 -4.42
N LEU A 60 -12.05 10.33 -4.04
CA LEU A 60 -11.91 11.76 -3.75
C LEU A 60 -11.36 11.99 -2.33
N PRO A 61 -10.75 13.16 -2.05
CA PRO A 61 -10.40 13.55 -0.69
C PRO A 61 -11.61 13.42 0.26
N GLY A 62 -11.36 12.89 1.46
CA GLY A 62 -12.41 12.62 2.45
C GLY A 62 -13.14 11.27 2.27
N THR A 63 -12.90 10.54 1.18
CA THR A 63 -13.43 9.17 1.01
C THR A 63 -12.91 8.26 2.11
N LYS A 64 -13.82 7.56 2.80
CA LYS A 64 -13.44 6.56 3.81
C LYS A 64 -13.02 5.28 3.11
N VAL A 65 -11.78 4.88 3.32
CA VAL A 65 -11.23 3.63 2.79
C VAL A 65 -10.99 2.63 3.92
N ARG A 66 -11.14 1.34 3.61
CA ARG A 66 -10.81 0.23 4.51
C ARG A 66 -9.82 -0.69 3.79
N LEU A 67 -8.69 -0.95 4.42
CA LEU A 67 -7.73 -1.93 3.93
C LEU A 67 -8.10 -3.31 4.47
N GLN A 68 -8.02 -4.33 3.62
CA GLN A 68 -8.23 -5.72 3.98
C GLN A 68 -6.93 -6.51 3.68
N PRO A 69 -6.40 -7.25 4.66
CA PRO A 69 -5.24 -8.09 4.43
C PRO A 69 -5.62 -9.27 3.53
N ILE A 70 -4.76 -9.58 2.59
CA ILE A 70 -4.84 -10.77 1.74
C ILE A 70 -3.45 -11.40 1.62
N SER A 71 -3.37 -12.69 1.31
CA SER A 71 -2.09 -13.32 1.07
C SER A 71 -1.51 -12.91 -0.29
N ALA A 72 -0.19 -12.94 -0.42
CA ALA A 72 0.49 -12.68 -1.68
C ALA A 72 0.03 -13.64 -2.79
N THR A 73 -0.21 -14.92 -2.45
CA THR A 73 -0.72 -15.93 -3.39
C THR A 73 -2.10 -15.58 -3.92
N GLN A 74 -3.03 -15.15 -3.04
CA GLN A 74 -4.37 -14.72 -3.44
C GLN A 74 -4.29 -13.46 -4.31
N ALA A 75 -3.46 -12.49 -3.93
CA ALA A 75 -3.23 -11.28 -4.71
C ALA A 75 -2.72 -11.57 -6.13
N GLN A 76 -1.74 -12.47 -6.24
CA GLN A 76 -1.14 -12.86 -7.51
C GLN A 76 -2.14 -13.62 -8.40
N ALA A 77 -2.90 -14.55 -7.85
CA ALA A 77 -3.94 -15.29 -8.58
C ALA A 77 -5.01 -14.34 -9.14
N ALA A 78 -5.50 -13.41 -8.32
CA ALA A 78 -6.48 -12.41 -8.75
C ALA A 78 -5.92 -11.48 -9.84
N TYR A 79 -4.66 -11.06 -9.73
CA TYR A 79 -4.03 -10.23 -10.75
C TYR A 79 -3.86 -10.97 -12.09
N ARG A 80 -3.41 -12.23 -12.07
CA ARG A 80 -3.32 -13.06 -13.28
C ARG A 80 -4.68 -13.27 -13.93
N ALA A 81 -5.71 -13.59 -13.14
CA ALA A 81 -7.07 -13.74 -13.64
C ALA A 81 -7.60 -12.44 -14.27
N GLN A 82 -7.25 -11.28 -13.73
CA GLN A 82 -7.61 -10.00 -14.32
C GLN A 82 -6.90 -9.77 -15.65
N LEU A 83 -5.60 -10.05 -15.76
CA LEU A 83 -4.84 -9.89 -17.02
C LEU A 83 -5.40 -10.75 -18.15
N LEU A 84 -5.84 -11.98 -17.84
CA LEU A 84 -6.45 -12.88 -18.83
C LEU A 84 -7.76 -12.35 -19.43
N LYS A 85 -8.47 -11.43 -18.76
CA LYS A 85 -9.67 -10.81 -19.33
C LYS A 85 -9.38 -9.80 -20.44
N TRP A 86 -8.12 -9.40 -20.58
CA TRP A 86 -7.67 -8.39 -21.54
C TRP A 86 -6.96 -9.05 -22.74
N GLN A 87 -6.89 -10.38 -22.75
CA GLN A 87 -6.47 -11.20 -23.88
C GLN A 87 -7.71 -11.74 -24.59
#